data_AF-A0A350D0H9-F1
#
_entry.id   AF-A0A350D0H9-F1
#
_cell.length_a   1.000
_cell.length_b   1.000
_cell.length_c   1.000
_cell.angle_alpha   90.00
_cell.angle_beta   90.00
_cell.angle_gamma   90.00
#
_symmetry.space_group_name_H-M   'P 1'
#
loop_
_entity.id
_entity.type
_entity.pdbx_description
1 polymer ?
#
loop_
_entity_poly.entity_id
_entity_poly.type
_entity_poly.pdbx_seq_one_letter_code
_entity_poly.pdbx_strand_id
1 'polypeptide(L)'
;WNPNRLEQRMGRIHRYGQQREVHIYNLVARRTREGKVLYNLLEKLNKIREALGSDKVFDVIGEILLNKNLSQLLVEAAVNARDMDEILKEIDIKVDEEYINRIKESLGEALATRHIDLTRIRELAQKAKEERLIPEYTENYFKKAFEKAGGKIRERKDGFLSVESIPLDIRRVAEEEEFKRSFGQLQSKYPKITFDKEKAFRTPDAEFVSFGHPLFEAVMRWVEKHLRDSLLKGAVFFDPDGRLDGYMLFYEGEVRDGTGSIVGKRLFAFYDDGRKVVEVSPAILWDLAEGFTTEKEAVNMEELRKRVEDVVIKGLERYKEELLKERLRQVEIKERYGVKSLEYLIYQLDGEILDLYGKKDKGEDVDKMINRKREKKHEYERGLEELKERLEREKALSLSPPNFLGVIRIKPMRERIGVEGDPEVEAVGMKVAMEYEIREGRRPEDVSSQNLGFDIRSVDRDGRVRYIEVKARAGVGEVALTQNEWFKAQRLKDDYYLYVVFNAVSSPRLIIIQNPAERLKPQEKVEVVRYIVDEREILKYVGGKDEP
;
A
#
# COMPACT_ATOMS: atom_id res chain seq x y z
N TRP A 1 31.85 -14.25 19.11
CA TRP A 1 31.56 -13.18 20.09
C TRP A 1 31.49 -11.80 19.47
N ASN A 2 30.84 -11.67 18.30
CA ASN A 2 30.65 -10.38 17.65
C ASN A 2 29.27 -9.82 18.07
N PRO A 3 29.21 -8.66 18.74
CA PRO A 3 27.96 -8.04 19.17
C PRO A 3 26.99 -7.74 18.02
N ASN A 4 27.50 -7.35 16.84
CA ASN A 4 26.68 -7.15 15.64
C ASN A 4 26.00 -8.45 15.19
N ARG A 5 26.63 -9.61 15.40
CA ARG A 5 25.97 -10.90 15.11
C ARG A 5 24.86 -11.23 16.12
N LEU A 6 24.96 -10.76 17.35
CA LEU A 6 23.90 -10.94 18.35
C LEU A 6 22.67 -10.10 17.95
N GLU A 7 22.90 -8.84 17.61
CA GLU A 7 21.88 -7.91 17.10
C GLU A 7 21.20 -8.47 15.84
N GLN A 8 21.97 -8.91 14.83
CA GLN A 8 21.42 -9.55 13.63
C GLN A 8 20.56 -10.79 13.92
N ARG A 9 20.89 -11.59 14.95
CA ARG A 9 20.10 -12.78 15.33
C ARG A 9 18.79 -12.37 15.98
N MET A 10 18.84 -11.39 16.87
CA MET A 10 17.64 -10.82 17.51
C MET A 10 16.73 -10.19 16.45
N GLY A 11 17.30 -9.39 15.55
CA GLY A 11 16.61 -8.74 14.44
C GLY A 11 16.05 -9.68 13.37
N ARG A 12 16.32 -11.00 13.41
CA ARG A 12 15.59 -11.99 12.58
C ARG A 12 14.19 -12.27 13.11
N ILE A 13 13.98 -12.11 14.41
CA ILE A 13 12.71 -12.40 15.09
C ILE A 13 12.01 -11.10 15.45
N HIS A 14 12.72 -10.17 16.09
CA HIS A 14 12.22 -8.85 16.46
C HIS A 14 12.12 -7.95 15.21
N ARG A 15 11.02 -8.10 14.48
CA ARG A 15 10.71 -7.39 13.22
C ARG A 15 9.29 -6.85 13.24
N TYR A 16 9.05 -5.80 12.46
CA TYR A 16 7.70 -5.33 12.18
C TYR A 16 6.83 -6.47 11.62
N GLY A 17 5.62 -6.62 12.15
CA GLY A 17 4.67 -7.68 11.77
C GLY A 17 4.61 -8.86 12.75
N GLN A 18 5.40 -8.87 13.82
CA GLN A 18 5.18 -9.82 14.92
C GLN A 18 3.85 -9.56 15.61
N GLN A 19 3.09 -10.63 15.89
CA GLN A 19 1.77 -10.54 16.52
C GLN A 19 1.80 -10.52 18.05
N ARG A 20 2.97 -10.79 18.64
CA ARG A 20 3.17 -10.83 20.09
C ARG A 20 4.49 -10.17 20.44
N GLU A 21 4.60 -9.73 21.70
CA GLU A 21 5.84 -9.19 22.24
C GLU A 21 6.96 -10.25 22.18
N VAL A 22 8.14 -9.85 21.72
CA VAL A 22 9.28 -10.75 21.55
C VAL A 22 10.15 -10.68 22.79
N HIS A 23 10.15 -11.75 23.59
CA HIS A 23 11.04 -11.87 24.74
C HIS A 23 12.34 -12.60 24.36
N ILE A 24 13.49 -11.98 24.68
CA ILE A 24 14.81 -12.52 24.34
C ILE A 24 15.57 -12.81 25.63
N TYR A 25 15.88 -14.09 25.86
CA TYR A 25 16.61 -14.54 27.04
C TYR A 25 18.03 -14.98 26.66
N ASN A 26 19.03 -14.25 27.17
CA ASN A 26 20.44 -14.61 27.02
C ASN A 26 20.88 -15.40 28.27
N LEU A 27 21.07 -16.71 28.12
CA LEU A 27 21.53 -17.57 29.21
C LEU A 27 23.06 -17.53 29.31
N VAL A 28 23.59 -17.17 30.48
CA VAL A 28 25.02 -16.97 30.71
C VAL A 28 25.49 -17.73 31.95
N ALA A 29 26.53 -18.56 31.80
CA ALA A 29 27.11 -19.32 32.90
C ALA A 29 28.10 -18.46 33.71
N ARG A 30 27.63 -17.81 34.79
CA ARG A 30 28.43 -16.86 35.62
C ARG A 30 29.70 -17.44 36.26
N ARG A 31 29.80 -18.77 36.37
CA ARG A 31 30.97 -19.46 36.95
C ARG A 31 32.10 -19.73 35.95
N THR A 32 31.93 -19.30 34.69
CA THR A 32 32.96 -19.38 33.64
C THR A 32 33.63 -18.02 33.45
N ARG A 33 34.88 -17.99 32.99
CA ARG A 33 35.61 -16.73 32.76
C ARG A 33 34.96 -15.93 31.63
N GLU A 34 34.57 -16.61 30.56
CA GLU A 34 33.84 -16.08 29.42
C GLU A 34 32.45 -15.57 29.82
N GLY A 35 31.77 -16.30 30.69
CA GLY A 35 30.46 -15.91 31.21
C GLY A 35 30.49 -14.66 32.08
N LYS A 36 31.57 -14.42 32.84
CA LYS A 36 31.76 -13.16 33.58
C LYS A 36 31.92 -11.96 32.64
N VAL A 37 32.70 -12.12 31.57
CA VAL A 37 32.89 -11.09 30.55
C VAL A 37 31.57 -10.77 29.83
N LEU A 38 30.83 -11.80 29.40
CA LEU A 38 29.55 -11.63 28.71
C LEU A 38 28.47 -11.03 29.63
N TYR A 39 28.43 -11.44 30.91
CA TYR A 39 27.50 -10.90 31.89
C TYR A 39 27.70 -9.39 32.09
N ASN A 40 28.94 -8.94 32.28
CA ASN A 40 29.23 -7.52 32.47
C ASN A 40 28.93 -6.68 31.23
N LEU A 41 29.18 -7.23 30.03
CA LEU A 41 28.78 -6.57 28.78
C LEU A 41 27.25 -6.38 28.70
N LEU A 42 26.48 -7.44 28.95
CA LEU A 42 25.02 -7.40 28.88
C LEU A 42 24.41 -6.51 29.95
N GLU A 43 24.95 -6.53 31.18
CA GLU A 43 24.50 -5.64 32.26
C GLU A 43 24.75 -4.17 31.90
N LYS A 44 25.88 -3.87 31.25
CA LYS A 44 26.21 -2.52 30.82
C LYS A 44 25.31 -2.02 29.69
N LEU A 45 25.02 -2.88 28.71
CA LEU A 45 24.05 -2.57 27.66
C LEU A 45 22.66 -2.28 28.26
N ASN A 46 22.25 -3.01 29.30
CA ASN A 46 21.01 -2.70 30.02
C ASN A 46 21.04 -1.33 30.72
N LYS A 47 22.15 -0.94 31.35
CA LYS A 47 22.30 0.40 31.96
C LYS A 47 22.24 1.52 30.92
N ILE A 48 22.90 1.34 29.78
CA ILE A 48 22.86 2.27 28.65
C ILE A 48 21.41 2.39 28.13
N ARG A 49 20.67 1.27 28.08
CA ARG A 49 19.25 1.22 27.68
C ARG A 49 18.33 1.96 28.62
N GLU A 50 18.50 1.78 29.93
CA GLU A 50 17.75 2.53 30.93
C GLU A 50 18.04 4.03 30.85
N ALA A 51 19.30 4.42 30.65
CA ALA A 51 19.70 5.82 30.53
C ALA A 51 19.22 6.51 29.24
N LEU A 52 19.12 5.76 28.12
CA LEU A 52 18.59 6.25 26.85
C LEU A 52 17.05 6.23 26.79
N GLY A 53 16.39 5.46 27.66
CA GLY A 53 14.94 5.30 27.69
C GLY A 53 14.36 4.65 26.42
N SER A 54 15.17 3.89 25.68
CA SER A 54 14.82 3.33 24.38
C SER A 54 15.51 1.99 24.15
N ASP A 55 14.80 0.99 23.61
CA ASP A 55 15.36 -0.32 23.28
C ASP A 55 16.36 -0.29 22.10
N LYS A 56 16.58 0.90 21.50
CA LYS A 56 17.50 1.10 20.36
C LYS A 56 18.99 1.06 20.70
N VAL A 57 19.35 0.75 21.95
CA VAL A 57 20.75 0.59 22.36
C VAL A 57 21.48 -0.48 21.55
N PHE A 58 20.73 -1.49 21.09
CA PHE A 58 21.29 -2.54 20.26
C PHE A 58 21.73 -2.06 18.86
N ASP A 59 21.13 -0.98 18.33
CA ASP A 59 21.45 -0.44 17.00
C ASP A 59 22.83 0.25 16.96
N VAL A 60 23.28 0.77 18.11
CA VAL A 60 24.57 1.50 18.26
C VAL A 60 25.66 0.63 18.88
N ILE A 61 25.38 -0.64 19.20
CA ILE A 61 26.37 -1.55 19.81
C ILE A 61 27.67 -1.63 19.01
N GLY A 62 27.56 -1.62 17.68
CA GLY A 62 28.71 -1.66 16.78
C GLY A 62 29.58 -0.40 16.89
N GLU A 63 28.98 0.77 17.11
CA GLU A 63 29.67 2.05 17.26
C GLU A 63 30.23 2.24 18.66
N ILE A 64 29.47 1.84 19.68
CA ILE A 64 29.87 1.91 21.10
C ILE A 64 31.12 1.06 21.38
N LEU A 65 31.30 -0.03 20.62
CA LEU A 65 32.41 -0.98 20.78
C LEU A 65 33.50 -0.83 19.70
N LEU A 66 33.50 0.26 18.92
CA LEU A 66 34.35 0.50 17.73
C LEU A 66 35.86 0.26 17.95
N ASN A 67 36.35 0.33 19.18
CA ASN A 67 37.78 0.21 19.49
C ASN A 67 38.18 -1.05 20.29
N LYS A 68 37.26 -1.99 20.57
CA LYS A 68 37.60 -3.20 21.33
C LYS A 68 37.13 -4.47 20.63
N ASN A 69 38.10 -5.30 20.24
CA ASN A 69 37.83 -6.58 19.61
C ASN A 69 37.35 -7.56 20.69
N LEU A 70 36.05 -7.53 21.00
CA LEU A 70 35.43 -8.34 22.04
C LEU A 70 35.72 -9.85 21.85
N SER A 71 35.82 -10.26 20.59
CA SER A 71 36.29 -11.58 20.15
C SER A 71 37.64 -11.96 20.78
N GLN A 72 38.58 -11.02 20.76
CA GLN A 72 39.93 -11.19 21.24
C GLN A 72 39.98 -11.19 22.78
N LEU A 73 39.25 -10.29 23.44
CA LEU A 73 39.13 -10.27 24.91
C LEU A 73 38.54 -11.56 25.48
N LEU A 74 37.57 -12.16 24.78
CA LEU A 74 36.98 -13.44 25.18
C LEU A 74 37.89 -14.63 24.93
N VAL A 75 38.70 -14.59 23.87
CA VAL A 75 39.74 -15.61 23.62
C VAL A 75 40.88 -15.50 24.63
N GLU A 76 41.34 -14.28 24.94
CA GLU A 76 42.38 -14.04 25.95
C GLU A 76 41.93 -14.46 27.36
N ALA A 77 40.66 -14.25 27.70
CA ALA A 77 40.04 -14.73 28.93
C ALA A 77 39.92 -16.26 29.03
N ALA A 78 39.68 -16.93 27.89
CA ALA A 78 39.58 -18.38 27.78
C ALA A 78 40.94 -19.08 27.81
N VAL A 79 41.96 -18.47 27.20
CA VAL A 79 43.33 -19.01 27.06
C VAL A 79 44.22 -18.67 28.28
N ASN A 80 43.68 -17.98 29.30
CA ASN A 80 44.41 -17.60 30.52
C ASN A 80 45.62 -16.65 30.26
N ALA A 81 45.56 -15.85 29.20
CA ALA A 81 46.68 -15.01 28.77
C ALA A 81 46.81 -13.69 29.57
N ARG A 82 45.77 -13.28 30.31
CA ARG A 82 45.71 -12.03 31.10
C ARG A 82 44.90 -12.21 32.38
N ASP A 83 45.15 -11.32 33.35
CA ASP A 83 44.37 -11.27 34.58
C ASP A 83 42.93 -10.81 34.31
N MET A 84 41.98 -11.44 34.98
CA MET A 84 40.55 -11.21 34.76
C MET A 84 40.16 -9.77 35.13
N ASP A 85 40.78 -9.20 36.17
CA ASP A 85 40.47 -7.86 36.65
C ASP A 85 40.95 -6.76 35.69
N GLU A 86 42.03 -6.99 34.92
CA GLU A 86 42.44 -6.10 33.84
C GLU A 86 41.45 -6.13 32.67
N ILE A 87 41.02 -7.32 32.26
CA ILE A 87 40.01 -7.49 31.19
C ILE A 87 38.69 -6.83 31.58
N LEU A 88 38.30 -6.95 32.84
CA LEU A 88 37.07 -6.33 33.36
C LEU A 88 37.18 -4.80 33.41
N LYS A 89 38.31 -4.24 33.85
CA LYS A 89 38.56 -2.78 33.79
C LYS A 89 38.55 -2.24 32.38
N GLU A 90 39.02 -3.01 31.40
CA GLU A 90 38.98 -2.61 30.00
C GLU A 90 37.54 -2.53 29.43
N ILE A 91 36.63 -3.35 29.93
CA ILE A 91 35.20 -3.32 29.57
C ILE A 91 34.46 -2.24 30.38
N ASP A 92 35.06 -1.78 31.48
CA ASP A 92 34.50 -0.80 32.38
C ASP A 92 34.70 0.66 31.94
N ILE A 93 34.16 1.01 30.77
CA ILE A 93 33.96 2.39 30.32
C ILE A 93 33.05 3.15 31.30
N LYS A 94 33.46 4.30 31.85
CA LYS A 94 32.56 5.17 32.63
C LYS A 94 31.44 5.67 31.72
N VAL A 95 30.19 5.37 32.10
CA VAL A 95 29.00 5.92 31.46
C VAL A 95 28.69 7.23 32.17
N ASP A 96 29.19 8.35 31.64
CA ASP A 96 28.89 9.70 32.13
C ASP A 96 27.86 10.41 31.23
N GLU A 97 27.35 11.57 31.68
CA GLU A 97 26.36 12.35 30.94
C GLU A 97 26.91 12.84 29.57
N GLU A 98 28.21 13.14 29.46
CA GLU A 98 28.85 13.51 28.20
C GLU A 98 28.93 12.34 27.21
N TYR A 99 29.16 11.13 27.68
CA TYR A 99 29.17 9.91 26.89
C TYR A 99 27.75 9.56 26.42
N ILE A 100 26.75 9.71 27.29
CA ILE A 100 25.35 9.54 26.91
C ILE A 100 24.93 10.62 25.91
N ASN A 101 25.35 11.88 26.07
CA ASN A 101 25.05 12.94 25.11
C ASN A 101 25.72 12.69 23.75
N ARG A 102 26.98 12.24 23.71
CA ARG A 102 27.62 11.78 22.46
C ARG A 102 26.90 10.61 21.82
N ILE A 103 26.44 9.64 22.61
CA ILE A 103 25.64 8.53 22.08
C ILE A 103 24.27 9.03 21.61
N LYS A 104 23.64 10.01 22.27
CA LYS A 104 22.41 10.64 21.80
C LYS A 104 22.62 11.47 20.54
N GLU A 105 23.81 12.02 20.33
CA GLU A 105 24.20 12.79 19.16
C GLU A 105 24.54 11.87 17.98
N SER A 106 25.25 10.76 18.20
CA SER A 106 25.45 9.67 17.22
C SER A 106 24.15 8.88 16.94
N LEU A 107 23.32 8.63 17.96
CA LEU A 107 21.93 8.21 17.75
C LEU A 107 21.20 9.31 16.99
N GLY A 108 21.44 10.59 17.26
CA GLY A 108 20.88 11.73 16.53
C GLY A 108 21.28 11.71 15.06
N GLU A 109 22.50 11.29 14.73
CA GLU A 109 23.00 11.08 13.36
C GLU A 109 22.37 9.84 12.70
N ALA A 110 22.24 8.72 13.41
CA ALA A 110 21.56 7.50 12.95
C ALA A 110 20.01 7.64 12.91
N LEU A 111 19.45 8.52 13.75
CA LEU A 111 18.03 8.88 13.84
C LEU A 111 17.69 10.06 12.92
N ALA A 112 18.66 10.88 12.52
CA ALA A 112 18.49 11.87 11.45
C ALA A 112 18.19 11.14 10.13
N THR A 113 18.65 9.90 9.98
CA THR A 113 18.26 8.99 8.89
C THR A 113 16.84 8.41 9.05
N ARG A 114 16.17 8.60 10.21
CA ARG A 114 14.82 8.08 10.49
C ARG A 114 13.99 9.04 11.37
N HIS A 115 13.77 10.27 10.91
CA HIS A 115 12.48 10.92 11.15
C HIS A 115 11.43 10.26 10.25
N ILE A 116 11.15 8.99 10.54
CA ILE A 116 9.98 8.33 9.98
C ILE A 116 8.79 9.00 10.64
N ASP A 117 8.14 9.89 9.90
CA ASP A 117 6.86 10.45 10.28
C ASP A 117 5.84 9.29 10.38
N LEU A 118 5.68 8.76 11.59
CA LEU A 118 4.80 7.63 11.89
C LEU A 118 3.36 7.97 11.54
N THR A 119 2.97 9.24 11.64
CA THR A 119 1.67 9.74 11.19
C THR A 119 1.53 9.55 9.69
N ARG A 120 2.55 9.91 8.92
CA ARG A 120 2.57 9.74 7.46
C ARG A 120 2.64 8.28 7.03
N ILE A 121 3.38 7.42 7.73
CA ILE A 121 3.35 5.98 7.45
C ILE A 121 1.95 5.42 7.72
N ARG A 122 1.28 5.87 8.78
CA ARG A 122 -0.11 5.47 9.05
C ARG A 122 -1.06 5.97 7.97
N GLU A 123 -0.97 7.23 7.55
CA GLU A 123 -1.78 7.79 6.45
C GLU A 123 -1.53 7.05 5.13
N LEU A 124 -0.27 6.76 4.79
CA LEU A 124 0.08 6.00 3.58
C LEU A 124 -0.39 4.55 3.66
N ALA A 125 -0.25 3.91 4.83
CA ALA A 125 -0.75 2.56 5.05
C ALA A 125 -2.28 2.50 4.99
N GLN A 126 -2.95 3.54 5.47
CA GLN A 126 -4.39 3.68 5.45
C GLN A 126 -4.92 3.95 4.03
N LYS A 127 -4.31 4.89 3.31
CA LYS A 127 -4.62 5.14 1.89
C LYS A 127 -4.34 3.90 1.05
N ALA A 128 -3.24 3.20 1.30
CA ALA A 128 -2.97 1.90 0.68
C ALA A 128 -4.03 0.86 1.07
N LYS A 129 -4.55 0.86 2.30
CA LYS A 129 -5.64 -0.02 2.70
C LYS A 129 -6.95 0.35 2.00
N GLU A 130 -7.21 1.61 1.73
CA GLU A 130 -8.41 2.08 1.00
C GLU A 130 -8.31 1.76 -0.50
N GLU A 131 -7.17 2.03 -1.13
CA GLU A 131 -6.98 2.01 -2.59
C GLU A 131 -6.42 0.70 -3.14
N ARG A 132 -5.77 -0.15 -2.33
CA ARG A 132 -5.13 -1.39 -2.84
C ARG A 132 -6.17 -2.26 -3.54
N LEU A 133 -5.74 -2.96 -4.58
CA LEU A 133 -6.58 -3.90 -5.32
C LEU A 133 -7.10 -4.98 -4.37
N ILE A 134 -8.41 -5.21 -4.46
CA ILE A 134 -9.11 -6.20 -3.66
C ILE A 134 -8.74 -7.59 -4.19
N PRO A 135 -8.24 -8.53 -3.36
CA PRO A 135 -7.93 -9.90 -3.75
C PRO A 135 -9.00 -10.56 -4.63
N GLU A 136 -10.25 -10.31 -4.29
CA GLU A 136 -11.45 -10.82 -4.94
C GLU A 136 -11.56 -10.33 -6.40
N TYR A 137 -11.13 -9.10 -6.71
CA TYR A 137 -11.03 -8.64 -8.10
C TYR A 137 -9.96 -9.41 -8.87
N THR A 138 -8.78 -9.60 -8.28
CA THR A 138 -7.70 -10.37 -8.93
C THR A 138 -8.09 -11.83 -9.12
N GLU A 139 -8.82 -12.41 -8.16
CA GLU A 139 -9.34 -13.76 -8.24
C GLU A 139 -10.41 -13.89 -9.31
N ASN A 140 -11.41 -12.99 -9.35
CA ASN A 140 -12.48 -13.02 -10.33
C ASN A 140 -11.94 -12.76 -11.75
N TYR A 141 -11.05 -11.78 -11.91
CA TYR A 141 -10.32 -11.55 -13.15
C TYR A 141 -9.57 -12.81 -13.59
N PHE A 142 -8.80 -13.44 -12.68
CA PHE A 142 -8.06 -14.65 -12.99
C PHE A 142 -8.99 -15.79 -13.39
N LYS A 143 -10.09 -16.02 -12.66
CA LYS A 143 -11.07 -17.07 -12.97
C LYS A 143 -11.65 -16.85 -14.38
N LYS A 144 -12.21 -15.67 -14.65
CA LYS A 144 -12.80 -15.33 -15.95
C LYS A 144 -11.78 -15.46 -17.10
N ALA A 145 -10.58 -14.90 -16.94
CA ALA A 145 -9.55 -14.92 -17.98
C ALA A 145 -9.01 -16.33 -18.22
N PHE A 146 -8.74 -17.10 -17.15
CA PHE A 146 -8.21 -18.46 -17.25
C PHE A 146 -9.23 -19.42 -17.86
N GLU A 147 -10.50 -19.32 -17.51
CA GLU A 147 -11.59 -20.08 -18.14
C GLU A 147 -11.74 -19.71 -19.62
N LYS A 148 -11.64 -18.42 -19.97
CA LYS A 148 -11.69 -17.95 -21.36
C LYS A 148 -10.51 -18.47 -22.19
N ALA A 149 -9.34 -18.66 -21.57
CA ALA A 149 -8.19 -19.31 -22.18
C ALA A 149 -8.32 -20.84 -22.29
N GLY A 150 -9.46 -21.42 -21.90
CA GLY A 150 -9.72 -22.86 -21.93
C GLY A 150 -9.22 -23.62 -20.69
N GLY A 151 -8.81 -22.90 -19.65
CA GLY A 151 -8.37 -23.48 -18.39
C GLY A 151 -9.54 -23.95 -17.53
N LYS A 152 -9.26 -24.87 -16.60
CA LYS A 152 -10.23 -25.35 -15.61
C LYS A 152 -9.71 -25.10 -14.21
N ILE A 153 -10.54 -24.50 -13.37
CA ILE A 153 -10.25 -24.23 -11.95
C ILE A 153 -11.21 -25.04 -11.11
N ARG A 154 -10.71 -25.63 -10.03
CA ARG A 154 -11.52 -26.36 -9.06
C ARG A 154 -11.45 -25.67 -7.71
N GLU A 155 -12.60 -25.30 -7.16
CA GLU A 155 -12.70 -24.82 -5.79
C GLU A 155 -12.70 -26.00 -4.82
N ARG A 156 -11.87 -25.91 -3.78
CA ARG A 156 -11.69 -26.94 -2.77
C ARG A 156 -12.55 -26.63 -1.54
N LYS A 157 -12.86 -27.65 -0.73
CA LYS A 157 -13.68 -27.51 0.49
C LYS A 157 -13.05 -26.60 1.55
N ASP A 158 -11.73 -26.43 1.50
CA ASP A 158 -10.95 -25.55 2.37
C ASP A 158 -10.91 -24.08 1.89
N GLY A 159 -11.64 -23.74 0.81
CA GLY A 159 -11.74 -22.38 0.28
C GLY A 159 -10.53 -21.96 -0.57
N PHE A 160 -9.66 -22.90 -0.95
CA PHE A 160 -8.55 -22.68 -1.87
C PHE A 160 -8.92 -23.12 -3.29
N LEU A 161 -8.24 -22.57 -4.29
CA LEU A 161 -8.40 -22.98 -5.69
C LEU A 161 -7.31 -23.97 -6.08
N SER A 162 -7.63 -24.85 -7.04
CA SER A 162 -6.71 -25.80 -7.63
C SER A 162 -6.73 -25.68 -9.15
N VAL A 163 -5.54 -25.62 -9.75
CA VAL A 163 -5.32 -25.60 -11.19
C VAL A 163 -4.54 -26.86 -11.57
N GLU A 164 -5.24 -27.85 -12.12
CA GLU A 164 -4.64 -29.16 -12.43
C GLU A 164 -3.83 -29.17 -13.73
N SER A 165 -4.12 -28.23 -14.65
CA SER A 165 -3.42 -28.10 -15.91
C SER A 165 -3.49 -26.67 -16.44
N ILE A 166 -2.37 -26.18 -16.99
CA ILE A 166 -2.35 -24.89 -17.68
C ILE A 166 -2.66 -25.05 -19.18
N PRO A 167 -3.53 -24.21 -19.79
CA PRO A 167 -3.75 -24.16 -21.23
C PRO A 167 -2.47 -23.92 -22.05
N LEU A 168 -2.43 -24.46 -23.28
CA LEU A 168 -1.25 -24.39 -24.14
C LEU A 168 -0.83 -22.95 -24.46
N ASP A 169 -1.79 -22.07 -24.75
CA ASP A 169 -1.48 -20.69 -25.14
C ASP A 169 -0.92 -19.86 -23.97
N ILE A 170 -1.35 -20.14 -22.73
CA ILE A 170 -0.75 -19.55 -21.52
C ILE A 170 0.67 -20.10 -21.32
N ARG A 171 0.91 -21.39 -21.55
CA ARG A 171 2.27 -21.97 -21.46
C ARG A 171 3.22 -21.35 -22.47
N ARG A 172 2.78 -21.15 -23.72
CA ARG A 172 3.59 -20.52 -24.77
C ARG A 172 4.05 -19.12 -24.37
N VAL A 173 3.16 -18.33 -23.80
CA VAL A 173 3.50 -16.99 -23.27
C VAL A 173 4.56 -17.08 -22.17
N ALA A 174 4.45 -18.06 -21.28
CA ALA A 174 5.41 -18.26 -20.21
C ALA A 174 6.75 -18.90 -20.66
N GLU A 175 6.81 -19.44 -21.88
CA GLU A 175 8.03 -20.00 -22.45
C GLU A 175 9.00 -18.95 -23.02
N GLU A 176 8.50 -17.74 -23.28
CA GLU A 176 9.28 -16.59 -23.76
C GLU A 176 10.45 -16.27 -22.81
N GLU A 177 11.65 -16.04 -23.36
CA GLU A 177 12.85 -15.77 -22.54
C GLU A 177 12.68 -14.57 -21.63
N GLU A 178 12.08 -13.49 -22.14
CA GLU A 178 11.83 -12.27 -21.38
C GLU A 178 10.90 -12.54 -20.19
N PHE A 179 9.88 -13.38 -20.37
CA PHE A 179 8.97 -13.77 -19.29
C PHE A 179 9.72 -14.49 -18.17
N LYS A 180 10.53 -15.49 -18.52
CA LYS A 180 11.28 -16.31 -17.56
C LYS A 180 12.28 -15.47 -16.76
N ARG A 181 12.91 -14.49 -17.39
CA ARG A 181 13.85 -13.57 -16.72
C ARG A 181 13.14 -12.66 -15.71
N SER A 182 11.92 -12.20 -16.02
CA SER A 182 11.18 -11.28 -15.15
C SER A 182 10.42 -11.96 -14.02
N PHE A 183 9.77 -13.10 -14.28
CA PHE A 183 8.81 -13.71 -13.35
C PHE A 183 9.14 -15.14 -12.93
N GLY A 184 10.14 -15.77 -13.57
CA GLY A 184 10.52 -17.15 -13.31
C GLY A 184 9.72 -18.17 -14.13
N GLN A 185 9.83 -19.44 -13.72
CA GLN A 185 9.26 -20.56 -14.48
C GLN A 185 7.83 -20.88 -14.04
N LEU A 186 6.95 -21.06 -15.02
CA LEU A 186 5.59 -21.49 -14.80
C LEU A 186 5.52 -23.00 -14.50
N GLN A 187 4.88 -23.39 -13.41
CA GLN A 187 4.61 -24.79 -13.10
C GLN A 187 3.48 -25.37 -13.97
N SER A 188 3.48 -26.70 -14.14
CA SER A 188 2.45 -27.40 -14.93
C SER A 188 1.10 -27.52 -14.22
N LYS A 189 1.10 -27.49 -12.89
CA LYS A 189 -0.07 -27.58 -12.01
C LYS A 189 0.16 -26.79 -10.72
N TYR A 190 -0.92 -26.29 -10.14
CA TYR A 190 -0.93 -25.58 -8.85
C TYR A 190 -2.03 -26.16 -7.96
N PRO A 191 -1.70 -27.04 -7.01
CA PRO A 191 -2.70 -27.81 -6.25
C PRO A 191 -3.49 -26.97 -5.23
N LYS A 192 -2.91 -25.86 -4.76
CA LYS A 192 -3.48 -25.01 -3.72
C LYS A 192 -3.02 -23.57 -3.92
N ILE A 193 -3.91 -22.73 -4.43
CA ILE A 193 -3.67 -21.30 -4.64
C ILE A 193 -4.69 -20.45 -3.89
N THR A 194 -4.27 -19.26 -3.49
CA THR A 194 -5.13 -18.24 -2.89
C THR A 194 -4.69 -16.85 -3.35
N PHE A 195 -5.65 -15.94 -3.50
CA PHE A 195 -5.41 -14.52 -3.77
C PHE A 195 -5.38 -13.68 -2.48
N ASP A 196 -5.70 -14.29 -1.34
CA ASP A 196 -5.62 -13.68 -0.02
C ASP A 196 -4.24 -13.92 0.61
N LYS A 197 -3.54 -12.82 0.88
CA LYS A 197 -2.18 -12.81 1.47
C LYS A 197 -2.18 -13.36 2.89
N GLU A 198 -3.19 -13.09 3.70
CA GLU A 198 -3.27 -13.57 5.08
C GLU A 198 -3.53 -15.07 5.12
N LYS A 199 -4.43 -15.57 4.26
CA LYS A 199 -4.68 -17.01 4.13
C LYS A 199 -3.42 -17.76 3.70
N ALA A 200 -2.67 -17.21 2.72
CA ALA A 200 -1.40 -17.78 2.28
C ALA A 200 -0.35 -17.78 3.40
N PHE A 201 -0.22 -16.69 4.14
CA PHE A 201 0.74 -16.59 5.24
C PHE A 201 0.46 -17.60 6.36
N ARG A 202 -0.82 -17.88 6.66
CA ARG A 202 -1.22 -18.88 7.66
C ARG A 202 -1.09 -20.32 7.17
N THR A 203 -0.94 -20.54 5.85
CA THR A 203 -1.05 -21.85 5.20
C THR A 203 0.18 -22.08 4.31
N PRO A 204 1.28 -22.64 4.85
CA PRO A 204 2.56 -22.73 4.13
C PRO A 204 2.53 -23.55 2.83
N ASP A 205 1.55 -24.44 2.65
CA ASP A 205 1.35 -25.26 1.45
C ASP A 205 0.49 -24.58 0.37
N ALA A 206 0.00 -23.36 0.61
CA ALA A 206 -0.77 -22.57 -0.35
C ALA A 206 0.11 -21.52 -1.04
N GLU A 207 0.04 -21.46 -2.37
CA GLU A 207 0.72 -20.42 -3.14
C GLU A 207 -0.13 -19.15 -3.20
N PHE A 208 0.48 -18.01 -2.88
CA PHE A 208 -0.13 -16.69 -3.03
C PHE A 208 0.01 -16.24 -4.48
N VAL A 209 -1.10 -16.25 -5.21
CA VAL A 209 -1.16 -15.83 -6.62
C VAL A 209 -1.60 -14.37 -6.67
N SER A 210 -0.72 -13.50 -7.15
CA SER A 210 -0.98 -12.07 -7.35
C SER A 210 0.03 -11.52 -8.37
N PHE A 211 0.08 -10.20 -8.57
CA PHE A 211 1.07 -9.54 -9.42
C PHE A 211 2.50 -10.01 -9.12
N GLY A 212 3.26 -10.28 -10.17
CA GLY A 212 4.62 -10.85 -10.11
C GLY A 212 4.67 -12.38 -10.00
N HIS A 213 3.55 -13.07 -9.75
CA HIS A 213 3.52 -14.53 -9.74
C HIS A 213 3.46 -15.08 -11.18
N PRO A 214 4.29 -16.07 -11.57
CA PRO A 214 4.36 -16.57 -12.95
C PRO A 214 2.99 -16.99 -13.53
N LEU A 215 2.14 -17.64 -12.73
CA LEU A 215 0.78 -18.02 -13.17
C LEU A 215 -0.09 -16.81 -13.51
N PHE A 216 -0.08 -15.78 -12.66
CA PHE A 216 -0.92 -14.60 -12.84
C PHE A 216 -0.44 -13.76 -14.02
N GLU A 217 0.88 -13.55 -14.11
CA GLU A 217 1.51 -12.79 -15.19
C GLU A 217 1.36 -13.47 -16.56
N ALA A 218 1.40 -14.80 -16.61
CA ALA A 218 1.16 -15.53 -17.85
C ALA A 218 -0.28 -15.34 -18.36
N VAL A 219 -1.26 -15.33 -17.47
CA VAL A 219 -2.67 -15.03 -17.81
C VAL A 219 -2.83 -13.57 -18.24
N MET A 220 -2.23 -12.63 -17.53
CA MET A 220 -2.24 -11.20 -17.87
C MET A 220 -1.67 -10.96 -19.28
N ARG A 221 -0.49 -11.51 -19.58
CA ARG A 221 0.11 -11.39 -20.92
C ARG A 221 -0.71 -12.09 -21.99
N TRP A 222 -1.34 -13.22 -21.68
CA TRP A 222 -2.25 -13.87 -22.62
C TRP A 222 -3.45 -12.96 -22.93
N VAL A 223 -4.06 -12.34 -21.92
CA VAL A 223 -5.14 -11.35 -22.08
C VAL A 223 -4.68 -10.16 -22.92
N GLU A 224 -3.51 -9.61 -22.63
CA GLU A 224 -2.96 -8.47 -23.39
C GLU A 224 -2.76 -8.82 -24.87
N LYS A 225 -2.25 -10.01 -25.18
CA LYS A 225 -2.01 -10.42 -26.57
C LYS A 225 -3.29 -10.74 -27.35
N HIS A 226 -4.31 -11.30 -26.71
CA HIS A 226 -5.49 -11.83 -27.41
C HIS A 226 -6.74 -10.94 -27.33
N LEU A 227 -6.86 -10.11 -26.28
CA LEU A 227 -8.09 -9.35 -26.00
C LEU A 227 -7.93 -7.84 -26.21
N ARG A 228 -6.72 -7.32 -26.43
CA ARG A 228 -6.47 -5.89 -26.63
C ARG A 228 -7.29 -5.29 -27.77
N ASP A 229 -7.35 -5.98 -28.92
CA ASP A 229 -8.12 -5.52 -30.07
C ASP A 229 -9.64 -5.52 -29.82
N SER A 230 -10.10 -6.29 -28.82
CA SER A 230 -11.51 -6.31 -28.44
C SER A 230 -11.94 -5.04 -27.72
N LEU A 231 -11.01 -4.35 -27.03
CA LEU A 231 -11.28 -3.06 -26.39
C LEU A 231 -11.62 -1.98 -27.42
N LEU A 232 -11.02 -2.04 -28.61
CA LEU A 232 -11.29 -1.12 -29.72
C LEU A 232 -12.62 -1.40 -30.42
N LYS A 233 -13.08 -2.66 -30.43
CA LYS A 233 -14.40 -3.04 -30.95
C LYS A 233 -15.53 -2.59 -30.01
N GLY A 234 -15.19 -2.44 -28.73
CA GLY A 234 -16.09 -2.08 -27.66
C GLY A 234 -17.02 -3.21 -27.24
N ALA A 235 -17.82 -2.94 -26.21
CA ALA A 235 -18.79 -3.89 -25.65
C ALA A 235 -20.05 -3.14 -25.19
N VAL A 236 -21.16 -3.85 -25.08
CA VAL A 236 -22.42 -3.30 -24.57
C VAL A 236 -22.62 -3.81 -23.15
N PHE A 237 -22.98 -2.89 -22.27
CA PHE A 237 -23.34 -3.12 -20.89
C PHE A 237 -24.74 -2.58 -20.63
N PHE A 238 -25.44 -3.17 -19.67
CA PHE A 238 -26.72 -2.70 -19.21
C PHE A 238 -26.57 -2.09 -17.82
N ASP A 239 -27.12 -0.89 -17.64
CA ASP A 239 -27.26 -0.29 -16.33
C ASP A 239 -28.50 -0.86 -15.62
N PRO A 240 -28.34 -1.61 -14.50
CA PRO A 240 -29.45 -2.14 -13.75
C PRO A 240 -30.34 -1.06 -13.12
N ASP A 241 -29.79 0.14 -12.86
CA ASP A 241 -30.56 1.29 -12.35
C ASP A 241 -31.34 2.02 -13.45
N GLY A 242 -31.01 1.78 -14.72
CA GLY A 242 -31.65 2.40 -15.87
C GLY A 242 -31.46 3.93 -15.95
N ARG A 243 -30.46 4.48 -15.26
CA ARG A 243 -30.12 5.91 -15.21
C ARG A 243 -29.16 6.30 -16.34
N LEU A 244 -28.31 5.36 -16.76
CA LEU A 244 -27.27 5.58 -17.75
C LEU A 244 -27.71 5.09 -19.13
N ASP A 245 -27.67 6.01 -20.09
CA ASP A 245 -27.83 5.74 -21.52
C ASP A 245 -26.80 6.56 -22.30
N GLY A 246 -25.67 5.94 -22.63
CA GLY A 246 -24.58 6.65 -23.31
C GLY A 246 -23.38 5.79 -23.67
N TYR A 247 -22.25 6.44 -23.92
CA TYR A 247 -20.96 5.84 -24.19
C TYR A 247 -19.98 6.17 -23.07
N MET A 248 -19.13 5.22 -22.72
CA MET A 248 -18.04 5.44 -21.76
C MET A 248 -16.71 5.13 -22.45
N LEU A 249 -15.83 6.13 -22.49
CA LEU A 249 -14.53 6.08 -23.17
C LEU A 249 -13.40 6.00 -22.15
N PHE A 250 -12.43 5.14 -22.43
CA PHE A 250 -11.28 4.92 -21.56
C PHE A 250 -10.00 5.47 -22.18
N TYR A 251 -9.26 6.24 -21.39
CA TYR A 251 -7.98 6.81 -21.77
C TYR A 251 -6.92 6.53 -20.71
N GLU A 252 -5.72 6.21 -21.15
CA GLU A 252 -4.53 6.19 -20.32
C GLU A 252 -3.85 7.55 -20.40
N GLY A 253 -3.72 8.22 -19.25
CA GLY A 253 -2.96 9.44 -19.10
C GLY A 253 -1.59 9.16 -18.48
N GLU A 254 -0.53 9.66 -19.12
CA GLU A 254 0.85 9.48 -18.68
C GLU A 254 1.52 10.84 -18.46
N VAL A 255 2.11 11.02 -17.28
CA VAL A 255 2.85 12.23 -16.90
C VAL A 255 4.32 11.88 -16.76
N ARG A 256 5.19 12.63 -17.43
CA ARG A 256 6.64 12.45 -17.42
C ARG A 256 7.33 13.65 -16.78
N ASP A 257 8.47 13.42 -16.14
CA ASP A 257 9.32 14.51 -15.66
C ASP A 257 10.37 14.93 -16.72
N GLY A 258 11.15 15.96 -16.41
CA GLY A 258 12.22 16.47 -17.26
C GLY A 258 13.39 15.50 -17.46
N THR A 259 13.40 14.34 -16.77
CA THR A 259 14.34 13.24 -17.03
C THR A 259 13.81 12.24 -18.07
N GLY A 260 12.55 12.38 -18.48
CA GLY A 260 11.85 11.45 -19.36
C GLY A 260 11.25 10.25 -18.64
N SER A 261 11.37 10.19 -17.31
CA SER A 261 10.84 9.12 -16.47
C SER A 261 9.33 9.30 -16.28
N ILE A 262 8.61 8.19 -16.27
CA ILE A 262 7.16 8.17 -16.05
C ILE A 262 6.91 8.40 -14.55
N VAL A 263 6.30 9.53 -14.23
CA VAL A 263 5.97 9.93 -12.86
C VAL A 263 4.66 9.31 -12.41
N GLY A 264 3.70 9.20 -13.33
CA GLY A 264 2.41 8.61 -13.05
C GLY A 264 1.69 8.18 -14.31
N LYS A 265 0.96 7.08 -14.18
CA LYS A 265 -0.01 6.58 -15.17
C LYS A 265 -1.35 6.41 -14.48
N ARG A 266 -2.42 6.88 -15.11
CA ARG A 266 -3.79 6.74 -14.59
C ARG A 266 -4.75 6.39 -15.72
N LEU A 267 -5.68 5.49 -15.40
CA LEU A 267 -6.83 5.20 -16.25
C LEU A 267 -7.93 6.23 -15.96
N PHE A 268 -8.34 6.94 -16.99
CA PHE A 268 -9.46 7.88 -16.98
C PHE A 268 -10.65 7.25 -17.71
N ALA A 269 -11.84 7.51 -17.20
CA ALA A 269 -13.08 7.16 -17.88
C ALA A 269 -13.98 8.40 -18.02
N PHE A 270 -14.55 8.57 -19.20
CA PHE A 270 -15.43 9.69 -19.51
C PHE A 270 -16.75 9.16 -20.05
N TYR A 271 -17.85 9.58 -19.44
CA TYR A 271 -19.19 9.19 -19.84
C TYR A 271 -19.84 10.31 -20.66
N ASP A 272 -20.33 9.96 -21.85
CA ASP A 272 -21.05 10.81 -22.80
C ASP A 272 -22.49 10.29 -22.98
N ASP A 273 -23.47 11.05 -22.50
CA ASP A 273 -24.91 10.78 -22.69
C ASP A 273 -25.47 11.39 -23.99
N GLY A 274 -24.60 11.94 -24.84
CA GLY A 274 -24.95 12.66 -26.06
C GLY A 274 -25.28 14.13 -25.86
N ARG A 275 -25.39 14.61 -24.60
CA ARG A 275 -25.62 16.02 -24.25
C ARG A 275 -24.47 16.61 -23.46
N LYS A 276 -23.93 15.84 -22.52
CA LYS A 276 -22.83 16.23 -21.63
C LYS A 276 -21.81 15.11 -21.53
N VAL A 277 -20.56 15.53 -21.37
CA VAL A 277 -19.43 14.65 -21.07
C VAL A 277 -18.98 14.91 -19.65
N VAL A 278 -18.89 13.86 -18.84
CA VAL A 278 -18.43 13.95 -17.46
C VAL A 278 -17.33 12.92 -17.19
N GLU A 279 -16.31 13.31 -16.43
CA GLU A 279 -15.33 12.36 -15.90
C GLU A 279 -15.99 11.50 -14.82
N VAL A 280 -15.81 10.19 -14.92
CA VAL A 280 -16.40 9.20 -14.01
C VAL A 280 -15.35 8.21 -13.53
N SER A 281 -15.61 7.56 -12.40
CA SER A 281 -14.73 6.49 -11.91
C SER A 281 -14.79 5.28 -12.87
N PRO A 282 -13.65 4.71 -13.30
CA PRO A 282 -13.63 3.46 -14.06
C PRO A 282 -14.27 2.28 -13.31
N ALA A 283 -14.39 2.38 -11.98
CA ALA A 283 -14.99 1.33 -11.15
C ALA A 283 -16.48 1.12 -11.43
N ILE A 284 -17.18 2.10 -12.03
CA ILE A 284 -18.60 1.98 -12.44
C ILE A 284 -18.82 0.75 -13.33
N LEU A 285 -17.80 0.31 -14.08
CA LEU A 285 -17.89 -0.89 -14.91
C LEU A 285 -18.33 -2.14 -14.13
N TRP A 286 -17.99 -2.22 -12.84
CA TRP A 286 -18.38 -3.34 -11.98
C TRP A 286 -19.84 -3.29 -11.54
N ASP A 287 -20.50 -2.15 -11.67
CA ASP A 287 -21.90 -1.96 -11.32
C ASP A 287 -22.83 -2.22 -12.53
N LEU A 288 -22.25 -2.41 -13.72
CA LEU A 288 -22.96 -2.65 -14.96
C LEU A 288 -23.05 -4.15 -15.29
N ALA A 289 -24.21 -4.58 -15.77
CA ALA A 289 -24.42 -5.94 -16.24
C ALA A 289 -23.85 -6.15 -17.64
N GLU A 290 -23.21 -7.31 -17.88
CA GLU A 290 -22.69 -7.67 -19.20
C GLU A 290 -23.84 -7.84 -20.21
N GLY A 291 -23.78 -7.12 -21.34
CA GLY A 291 -24.81 -7.17 -22.35
C GLY A 291 -24.53 -8.20 -23.46
N PHE A 292 -25.43 -9.16 -23.62
CA PHE A 292 -25.42 -10.09 -24.75
C PHE A 292 -26.27 -9.54 -25.91
N THR A 293 -25.78 -8.51 -26.61
CA THR A 293 -26.46 -8.04 -27.82
C THR A 293 -25.88 -8.69 -29.08
N THR A 294 -26.77 -9.18 -29.95
CA THR A 294 -26.45 -9.60 -31.33
C THR A 294 -26.49 -8.45 -32.33
N GLU A 295 -27.04 -7.29 -31.95
CA GLU A 295 -27.16 -6.12 -32.81
C GLU A 295 -25.86 -5.31 -32.80
N LYS A 296 -25.28 -5.13 -33.99
CA LYS A 296 -24.11 -4.27 -34.21
C LYS A 296 -24.58 -2.84 -34.45
N GLU A 297 -24.40 -1.97 -33.46
CA GLU A 297 -24.54 -0.53 -33.66
C GLU A 297 -23.25 0.01 -34.28
N ALA A 298 -23.35 0.66 -35.44
CA ALA A 298 -22.23 1.38 -36.02
C ALA A 298 -22.09 2.73 -35.31
N VAL A 299 -20.93 2.93 -34.68
CA VAL A 299 -20.66 4.12 -33.87
C VAL A 299 -19.53 4.91 -34.53
N ASN A 300 -19.73 6.22 -34.75
CA ASN A 300 -18.68 7.10 -35.23
C ASN A 300 -17.71 7.45 -34.09
N MET A 301 -16.61 6.70 -33.99
CA MET A 301 -15.60 6.92 -32.96
C MET A 301 -14.90 8.28 -33.08
N GLU A 302 -14.74 8.83 -34.28
CA GLU A 302 -14.06 10.13 -34.44
C GLU A 302 -14.87 11.27 -33.83
N GLU A 303 -16.19 11.24 -34.01
CA GLU A 303 -17.08 12.24 -33.44
C GLU A 303 -17.14 12.15 -31.92
N LEU A 304 -17.26 10.94 -31.37
CA LEU A 304 -17.21 10.70 -29.92
C LEU A 304 -15.90 11.19 -29.30
N ARG A 305 -14.77 10.87 -29.92
CA ARG A 305 -13.45 11.28 -29.41
C ARG A 305 -13.30 12.80 -29.41
N LYS A 306 -13.79 13.49 -30.45
CA LYS A 306 -13.80 14.98 -30.51
C LYS A 306 -14.65 15.60 -29.41
N ARG A 307 -15.82 15.03 -29.09
CA ARG A 307 -16.68 15.55 -28.01
C ARG A 307 -16.04 15.45 -26.64
N VAL A 308 -15.21 14.43 -26.43
CA VAL A 308 -14.61 14.12 -25.12
C VAL A 308 -13.22 14.74 -24.95
N GLU A 309 -12.57 15.14 -26.04
CA GLU A 309 -11.18 15.66 -26.08
C GLU A 309 -10.93 16.80 -25.08
N ASP A 310 -11.80 17.83 -25.06
CA ASP A 310 -11.66 18.96 -24.15
C ASP A 310 -11.74 18.55 -22.67
N VAL A 311 -12.59 17.57 -22.35
CA VAL A 311 -12.75 17.06 -20.97
C VAL A 311 -11.57 16.17 -20.60
N VAL A 312 -11.03 15.39 -21.55
CA VAL A 312 -9.81 14.58 -21.34
C VAL A 312 -8.63 15.48 -21.01
N ILE A 313 -8.41 16.55 -21.78
CA ILE A 313 -7.30 17.47 -21.56
C ILE A 313 -7.40 18.10 -20.16
N LYS A 314 -8.58 18.59 -19.76
CA LYS A 314 -8.82 19.14 -18.42
C LYS A 314 -8.58 18.11 -17.30
N GLY A 315 -9.02 16.86 -17.50
CA GLY A 315 -8.78 15.77 -16.55
C GLY A 315 -7.28 15.45 -16.38
N LEU A 316 -6.53 15.44 -17.49
CA LEU A 316 -5.08 15.26 -17.48
C LEU A 316 -4.34 16.42 -16.80
N GLU A 317 -4.75 17.66 -17.07
CA GLU A 317 -4.18 18.85 -16.42
C GLU A 317 -4.38 18.80 -14.90
N ARG A 318 -5.59 18.47 -14.45
CA ARG A 318 -5.88 18.27 -13.02
C ARG A 318 -5.00 17.18 -12.41
N TYR A 319 -4.83 16.05 -13.11
CA TYR A 319 -3.96 14.98 -12.64
C TYR A 319 -2.48 15.39 -12.58
N LYS A 320 -2.00 16.18 -13.54
CA LYS A 320 -0.66 16.77 -13.48
C LYS A 320 -0.50 17.69 -12.27
N GLU A 321 -1.49 18.52 -11.96
CA GLU A 321 -1.44 19.39 -10.77
C GLU A 321 -1.40 18.60 -9.46
N GLU A 322 -2.18 17.50 -9.37
CA GLU A 322 -2.14 16.58 -8.24
C GLU A 322 -0.74 15.97 -8.07
N LEU A 323 -0.16 15.44 -9.15
CA LEU A 323 1.21 14.90 -9.14
C LEU A 323 2.25 15.98 -8.84
N LEU A 324 2.07 17.20 -9.34
CA LEU A 324 3.00 18.31 -9.09
C LEU A 324 3.03 18.66 -7.60
N LYS A 325 1.87 18.75 -6.94
CA LYS A 325 1.79 19.01 -5.50
C LYS A 325 2.52 17.94 -4.69
N GLU A 326 2.30 16.67 -5.03
CA GLU A 326 3.00 15.56 -4.37
C GLU A 326 4.51 15.59 -4.65
N ARG A 327 4.90 15.87 -5.90
CA ARG A 327 6.30 15.94 -6.33
C ARG A 327 7.05 17.09 -5.64
N LEU A 328 6.46 18.28 -5.58
CA LEU A 328 7.05 19.43 -4.87
C LEU A 328 7.31 19.10 -3.39
N ARG A 329 6.36 18.42 -2.74
CA ARG A 329 6.54 17.96 -1.36
C ARG A 329 7.65 16.93 -1.21
N GLN A 330 7.79 15.99 -2.16
CA GLN A 330 8.90 15.02 -2.16
C GLN A 330 10.25 15.70 -2.38
N VAL A 331 10.31 16.67 -3.30
CA VAL A 331 11.52 17.44 -3.56
C VAL A 331 11.93 18.26 -2.35
N GLU A 332 11.00 18.94 -1.68
CA GLU A 332 11.29 19.70 -0.45
C GLU A 332 11.94 18.80 0.62
N ILE A 333 11.48 17.56 0.74
CA ILE A 333 12.08 16.56 1.64
C ILE A 333 13.49 16.20 1.18
N LYS A 334 13.68 15.86 -0.10
CA LYS A 334 15.00 15.54 -0.65
C LYS A 334 15.97 16.72 -0.53
N GLU A 335 15.53 17.95 -0.68
CA GLU A 335 16.32 19.16 -0.45
C GLU A 335 16.67 19.28 1.04
N ARG A 336 15.68 19.17 1.94
CA ARG A 336 15.90 19.31 3.38
C ARG A 336 16.87 18.27 3.94
N TYR A 337 16.81 17.02 3.46
CA TYR A 337 17.64 15.94 3.99
C TYR A 337 18.89 15.67 3.15
N GLY A 338 18.78 15.62 1.83
CA GLY A 338 19.89 15.30 0.93
C GLY A 338 20.83 16.48 0.72
N VAL A 339 20.29 17.63 0.31
CA VAL A 339 21.10 18.83 0.02
C VAL A 339 21.76 19.36 1.30
N LYS A 340 20.99 19.55 2.38
CA LYS A 340 21.56 20.02 3.65
C LYS A 340 22.58 19.06 4.27
N SER A 341 22.39 17.74 4.11
CA SER A 341 23.36 16.75 4.61
C SER A 341 24.67 16.83 3.84
N LEU A 342 24.63 16.92 2.50
CA LEU A 342 25.83 17.10 1.70
C LEU A 342 26.52 18.43 2.01
N GLU A 343 25.77 19.53 2.15
CA GLU A 343 26.33 20.83 2.54
C GLU A 343 27.01 20.78 3.92
N TYR A 344 26.41 20.08 4.89
CA TYR A 344 27.02 19.86 6.20
C TYR A 344 28.30 19.00 6.12
N LEU A 345 28.30 17.91 5.35
CA LEU A 345 29.48 17.05 5.17
C LEU A 345 30.62 17.81 4.49
N ILE A 346 30.31 18.66 3.51
CA ILE A 346 31.29 19.54 2.85
C ILE A 346 31.88 20.52 3.86
N TYR A 347 31.03 21.16 4.69
CA TYR A 347 31.47 22.08 5.73
C TYR A 347 32.38 21.40 6.79
N GLN A 348 32.04 20.18 7.20
CA GLN A 348 32.88 19.38 8.12
C GLN A 348 34.25 19.07 7.51
N LEU A 349 34.28 18.64 6.24
CA LEU A 349 35.54 18.39 5.53
C LEU A 349 36.38 19.68 5.40
N ASP A 350 35.76 20.83 5.19
CA ASP A 350 36.46 22.11 5.17
C ASP A 350 37.11 22.43 6.52
N GLY A 351 36.42 22.20 7.64
CA GLY A 351 36.98 22.33 8.99
C GLY A 351 38.17 21.40 9.23
N GLU A 352 38.03 20.12 8.90
CA GLU A 352 39.12 19.15 9.04
C GLU A 352 40.35 19.50 8.17
N ILE A 353 40.11 19.99 6.95
CA ILE A 353 41.19 20.43 6.05
C ILE A 353 41.92 21.64 6.64
N LEU A 354 41.19 22.62 7.21
CA LEU A 354 41.78 23.79 7.88
C LEU A 354 42.64 23.38 9.08
N ASP A 355 42.16 22.44 9.90
CA ASP A 355 42.94 21.91 11.04
C ASP A 355 44.22 21.22 10.58
N LEU A 356 44.17 20.46 9.47
CA LEU A 356 45.35 19.83 8.88
C LEU A 356 46.33 20.88 8.33
N TYR A 357 45.86 21.98 7.74
CA TYR A 357 46.74 23.09 7.36
C TYR A 357 47.46 23.69 8.57
N GLY A 358 46.75 23.90 9.68
CA GLY A 358 47.38 24.37 10.93
C GLY A 358 48.43 23.41 11.51
N LYS A 359 48.31 22.10 11.28
CA LYS A 359 49.33 21.09 11.64
C LYS A 359 50.51 21.09 10.67
N LYS A 360 50.25 21.28 9.38
CA LYS A 360 51.30 21.43 8.36
C LYS A 360 52.19 22.62 8.65
N ASP A 361 51.62 23.76 9.05
CA ASP A 361 52.37 24.96 9.44
C ASP A 361 53.25 24.74 10.69
N LYS A 362 52.90 23.75 11.53
CA LYS A 362 53.71 23.30 12.68
C LYS A 362 54.78 22.27 12.32
N GLY A 363 54.92 21.90 11.05
CA GLY A 363 55.94 20.98 10.54
C GLY A 363 55.55 19.50 10.51
N GLU A 364 54.27 19.14 10.68
CA GLU A 364 53.79 17.76 10.55
C GLU A 364 53.57 17.36 9.07
N ASP A 365 53.96 16.14 8.68
CA ASP A 365 53.68 15.60 7.33
C ASP A 365 52.24 15.07 7.23
N VAL A 366 51.34 15.94 6.79
CA VAL A 366 49.91 15.66 6.63
C VAL A 366 49.41 15.82 5.18
N ASP A 367 50.32 16.00 4.22
CA ASP A 367 49.96 16.32 2.82
C ASP A 367 49.09 15.24 2.15
N LYS A 368 49.38 13.96 2.41
CA LYS A 368 48.56 12.85 1.89
C LYS A 368 47.14 12.84 2.48
N MET A 369 46.97 13.24 3.75
CA MET A 369 45.65 13.31 4.37
C MET A 369 44.84 14.48 3.82
N ILE A 370 45.47 15.64 3.62
CA ILE A 370 44.85 16.82 3.00
C ILE A 370 44.33 16.46 1.60
N ASN A 371 45.16 15.85 0.76
CA ASN A 371 44.76 15.48 -0.60
C ASN A 371 43.57 14.51 -0.61
N ARG A 372 43.60 13.47 0.24
CA ARG A 372 42.48 12.52 0.36
C ARG A 372 41.18 13.17 0.80
N LYS A 373 41.24 14.12 1.74
CA LYS A 373 40.05 14.85 2.23
C LYS A 373 39.53 15.82 1.17
N ARG A 374 40.41 16.47 0.41
CA ARG A 374 40.04 17.31 -0.75
C ARG A 374 39.36 16.52 -1.87
N GLU A 375 39.88 15.35 -2.22
CA GLU A 375 39.25 14.47 -3.21
C GLU A 375 37.83 14.09 -2.79
N LYS A 376 37.66 13.70 -1.52
CA LYS A 376 36.36 13.37 -0.95
C LYS A 376 35.40 14.58 -0.91
N LYS A 377 35.91 15.78 -0.62
CA LYS A 377 35.13 17.02 -0.69
C LYS A 377 34.63 17.27 -2.11
N HIS A 378 35.52 17.18 -3.10
CA HIS A 378 35.17 17.34 -4.52
C HIS A 378 34.13 16.31 -4.99
N GLU A 379 34.16 15.09 -4.47
CA GLU A 379 33.12 14.08 -4.72
C GLU A 379 31.76 14.54 -4.19
N TYR A 380 31.69 15.07 -2.96
CA TYR A 380 30.45 15.59 -2.38
C TYR A 380 29.95 16.87 -3.07
N GLU A 381 30.84 17.76 -3.49
CA GLU A 381 30.47 18.97 -4.24
C GLU A 381 29.84 18.61 -5.59
N ARG A 382 30.43 17.67 -6.34
CA ARG A 382 29.84 17.16 -7.58
C ARG A 382 28.49 16.47 -7.33
N GLY A 383 28.42 15.62 -6.31
CA GLY A 383 27.18 14.95 -5.94
C GLY A 383 26.07 15.94 -5.52
N LEU A 384 26.43 17.07 -4.91
CA LEU A 384 25.51 18.14 -4.53
C LEU A 384 24.97 18.87 -5.77
N GLU A 385 25.83 19.22 -6.72
CA GLU A 385 25.43 19.86 -7.98
C GLU A 385 24.53 18.95 -8.81
N GLU A 386 24.93 17.69 -9.00
CA GLU A 386 24.14 16.67 -9.68
C GLU A 386 22.77 16.46 -8.99
N LEU A 387 22.74 16.45 -7.65
CA LEU A 387 21.50 16.33 -6.90
C LEU A 387 20.59 17.55 -7.14
N LYS A 388 21.12 18.77 -7.10
CA LYS A 388 20.36 20.00 -7.35
C LYS A 388 19.79 20.03 -8.77
N GLU A 389 20.60 19.73 -9.78
CA GLU A 389 20.13 19.66 -11.16
C GLU A 389 19.03 18.60 -11.36
N ARG A 390 19.21 17.41 -10.76
CA ARG A 390 18.22 16.35 -10.85
C ARG A 390 16.91 16.76 -10.21
N LEU A 391 16.94 17.41 -9.04
CA LEU A 391 15.74 17.88 -8.35
C LEU A 391 14.98 18.93 -9.16
N GLU A 392 15.68 19.83 -9.86
CA GLU A 392 15.04 20.78 -10.78
C GLU A 392 14.37 20.08 -11.98
N ARG A 393 15.04 19.09 -12.58
CA ARG A 393 14.43 18.30 -13.67
C ARG A 393 13.24 17.48 -13.20
N GLU A 394 13.25 16.98 -11.96
CA GLU A 394 12.12 16.27 -11.34
C GLU A 394 10.88 17.16 -11.14
N LYS A 395 11.06 18.49 -10.97
CA LYS A 395 9.95 19.46 -10.84
C LYS A 395 9.25 19.73 -12.17
N ALA A 396 9.96 19.60 -13.29
CA ALA A 396 9.44 19.86 -14.62
C ALA A 396 8.54 18.70 -15.10
N LEU A 397 7.23 18.80 -14.88
CA LEU A 397 6.26 17.80 -15.34
C LEU A 397 5.68 18.16 -16.72
N SER A 398 5.60 17.15 -17.59
CA SER A 398 5.05 17.21 -18.95
C SER A 398 3.95 16.18 -19.12
N LEU A 399 2.91 16.54 -19.89
CA LEU A 399 1.82 15.64 -20.26
C LEU A 399 2.18 14.91 -21.54
N SER A 400 2.04 13.59 -21.55
CA SER A 400 2.06 12.81 -22.79
C SER A 400 0.66 12.85 -23.43
N PRO A 401 0.54 12.68 -24.76
CA PRO A 401 -0.76 12.62 -25.41
C PRO A 401 -1.59 11.45 -24.83
N PRO A 402 -2.90 11.65 -24.55
CA PRO A 402 -3.75 10.60 -24.00
C PRO A 402 -3.83 9.40 -24.95
N ASN A 403 -3.56 8.22 -24.43
CA ASN A 403 -3.67 6.98 -25.18
C ASN A 403 -5.10 6.43 -25.05
N PHE A 404 -5.83 6.35 -26.15
CA PHE A 404 -7.19 5.79 -26.16
C PHE A 404 -7.13 4.27 -26.06
N LEU A 405 -7.84 3.70 -25.08
CA LEU A 405 -7.84 2.27 -24.83
C LEU A 405 -9.06 1.56 -25.42
N GLY A 406 -10.24 2.15 -25.30
CA GLY A 406 -11.47 1.53 -25.74
C GLY A 406 -12.73 2.30 -25.37
N VAL A 407 -13.86 1.78 -25.81
CA VAL A 407 -15.19 2.37 -25.59
C VAL A 407 -16.19 1.28 -25.25
N ILE A 408 -17.14 1.60 -24.37
CA ILE A 408 -18.30 0.76 -24.11
C ILE A 408 -19.58 1.54 -24.31
N ARG A 409 -20.66 0.85 -24.65
CA ARG A 409 -22.02 1.37 -24.75
C ARG A 409 -22.80 0.93 -23.51
N ILE A 410 -23.39 1.88 -22.78
CA ILE A 410 -24.19 1.60 -21.59
C ILE A 410 -25.65 1.87 -21.91
N LYS A 411 -26.50 0.83 -21.90
CA LYS A 411 -27.94 0.95 -22.15
C LYS A 411 -28.73 0.76 -20.86
N PRO A 412 -29.88 1.42 -20.67
CA PRO A 412 -30.73 1.16 -19.52
C PRO A 412 -31.38 -0.22 -19.64
N MET A 413 -31.43 -0.98 -18.55
CA MET A 413 -32.16 -2.25 -18.50
C MET A 413 -33.68 -1.99 -18.49
N ARG A 414 -34.43 -2.58 -19.43
CA ARG A 414 -35.88 -2.30 -19.63
C ARG A 414 -36.76 -2.89 -18.53
N GLU A 415 -36.35 -4.00 -17.93
CA GLU A 415 -36.97 -4.54 -16.70
C GLU A 415 -36.14 -4.07 -15.51
N ARG A 416 -36.70 -3.15 -14.71
CA ARG A 416 -36.09 -2.75 -13.43
C ARG A 416 -36.17 -3.93 -12.47
N ILE A 417 -35.09 -4.67 -12.32
CA ILE A 417 -35.01 -5.85 -11.42
C ILE A 417 -34.35 -5.47 -10.07
N GLY A 418 -33.92 -4.21 -9.91
CA GLY A 418 -33.34 -3.66 -8.68
C GLY A 418 -34.36 -3.04 -7.74
N VAL A 419 -34.13 -3.20 -6.44
CA VAL A 419 -34.81 -2.46 -5.38
C VAL A 419 -34.26 -1.03 -5.36
N GLU A 420 -34.93 -0.12 -6.07
CA GLU A 420 -34.50 1.29 -6.18
C GLU A 420 -34.50 2.00 -4.82
N GLY A 421 -33.42 2.72 -4.54
CA GLY A 421 -33.42 3.84 -3.60
C GLY A 421 -33.97 5.08 -4.32
N ASP A 422 -35.01 5.67 -3.77
CA ASP A 422 -35.49 6.98 -4.21
C ASP A 422 -34.42 8.01 -3.81
N PRO A 423 -33.93 8.90 -4.70
CA PRO A 423 -32.92 9.90 -4.37
C PRO A 423 -33.26 10.74 -3.14
N GLU A 424 -34.56 11.02 -2.91
CA GLU A 424 -35.00 11.72 -1.70
C GLU A 424 -34.82 10.85 -0.45
N VAL A 425 -35.08 9.54 -0.55
CA VAL A 425 -34.90 8.56 0.53
C VAL A 425 -33.42 8.33 0.82
N GLU A 426 -32.58 8.25 -0.22
CA GLU A 426 -31.12 8.14 -0.10
C GLU A 426 -30.54 9.35 0.63
N ALA A 427 -30.93 10.57 0.24
CA ALA A 427 -30.51 11.80 0.90
C ALA A 427 -30.91 11.84 2.39
N VAL A 428 -32.11 11.38 2.72
CA VAL A 428 -32.56 11.27 4.12
C VAL A 428 -31.74 10.23 4.88
N GLY A 429 -31.50 9.06 4.30
CA GLY A 429 -30.67 8.03 4.92
C GLY A 429 -29.25 8.52 5.21
N MET A 430 -28.67 9.22 4.24
CA MET A 430 -27.34 9.80 4.32
C MET A 430 -27.28 10.82 5.47
N LYS A 431 -28.26 11.73 5.55
CA LYS A 431 -28.38 12.68 6.66
C LYS A 431 -28.49 11.99 8.03
N VAL A 432 -29.33 10.96 8.16
CA VAL A 432 -29.52 10.21 9.41
C VAL A 432 -28.22 9.53 9.86
N ALA A 433 -27.48 8.93 8.92
CA ALA A 433 -26.21 8.29 9.21
C ALA A 433 -25.15 9.30 9.69
N MET A 434 -25.01 10.45 9.01
CA MET A 434 -24.07 11.51 9.42
C MET A 434 -24.39 12.06 10.80
N GLU A 435 -25.67 12.35 11.07
CA GLU A 435 -26.12 12.87 12.38
C GLU A 435 -25.87 11.87 13.52
N TYR A 436 -26.04 10.56 13.25
CA TYR A 436 -25.73 9.51 14.21
C TYR A 436 -24.22 9.48 14.54
N GLU A 437 -23.35 9.50 13.52
CA GLU A 437 -21.90 9.48 13.72
C GLU A 437 -21.39 10.70 14.51
N ILE A 438 -21.93 11.89 14.21
CA ILE A 438 -21.61 13.12 14.94
C ILE A 438 -22.06 13.02 16.40
N ARG A 439 -23.26 12.48 16.66
CA ARG A 439 -23.80 12.30 18.02
C ARG A 439 -22.97 11.34 18.85
N GLU A 440 -22.44 10.29 18.24
CA GLU A 440 -21.50 9.34 18.86
C GLU A 440 -20.08 9.90 19.02
N GLY A 441 -19.87 11.19 18.71
CA GLY A 441 -18.60 11.89 18.94
C GLY A 441 -17.53 11.59 17.89
N ARG A 442 -17.91 11.11 16.71
CA ARG A 442 -17.03 10.84 15.56
C ARG A 442 -17.12 11.95 14.53
N ARG A 443 -16.21 11.94 13.56
CA ARG A 443 -16.12 12.94 12.47
C ARG A 443 -16.39 12.24 11.13
N PRO A 444 -17.64 12.26 10.64
CA PRO A 444 -17.98 11.69 9.34
C PRO A 444 -17.69 12.66 8.19
N GLU A 445 -17.25 12.11 7.07
CA GLU A 445 -16.96 12.77 5.80
C GLU A 445 -17.69 12.01 4.68
N ASP A 446 -18.41 12.73 3.83
CA ASP A 446 -19.10 12.17 2.66
C ASP A 446 -18.10 11.98 1.50
N VAL A 447 -17.97 10.72 1.06
CA VAL A 447 -17.13 10.30 -0.04
C VAL A 447 -17.90 9.52 -1.12
N SER A 448 -19.23 9.51 -1.06
CA SER A 448 -20.11 8.78 -2.00
C SER A 448 -19.79 9.06 -3.47
N SER A 449 -19.51 10.34 -3.80
CA SER A 449 -19.14 10.78 -5.16
C SER A 449 -17.82 10.20 -5.70
N GLN A 450 -16.97 9.63 -4.84
CA GLN A 450 -15.68 9.07 -5.22
C GLN A 450 -15.77 7.60 -5.65
N ASN A 451 -16.93 6.94 -5.46
CA ASN A 451 -17.19 5.53 -5.75
C ASN A 451 -16.12 4.59 -5.14
N LEU A 452 -15.81 4.80 -3.85
CA LEU A 452 -14.84 3.98 -3.10
C LEU A 452 -15.45 2.67 -2.56
N GLY A 453 -16.72 2.37 -2.89
CA GLY A 453 -17.50 1.25 -2.38
C GLY A 453 -17.98 1.41 -0.93
N PHE A 454 -18.04 2.65 -0.45
CA PHE A 454 -18.70 3.10 0.77
C PHE A 454 -19.02 4.59 0.63
N ASP A 455 -20.04 5.08 1.33
CA ASP A 455 -20.52 6.46 1.24
C ASP A 455 -19.84 7.40 2.25
N ILE A 456 -19.55 6.92 3.46
CA ILE A 456 -19.03 7.75 4.56
C ILE A 456 -17.73 7.19 5.10
N ARG A 457 -16.75 8.08 5.29
CA ARG A 457 -15.59 7.85 6.12
C ARG A 457 -15.77 8.54 7.47
N SER A 458 -15.86 7.78 8.57
CA SER A 458 -16.06 8.33 9.91
C SER A 458 -14.89 7.99 10.84
N VAL A 459 -14.25 9.02 11.41
CA VAL A 459 -13.07 8.86 12.27
C VAL A 459 -13.46 9.10 13.74
N ASP A 460 -13.11 8.17 14.62
CA ASP A 460 -13.29 8.32 16.07
C ASP A 460 -12.19 9.16 16.73
N ARG A 461 -12.29 9.38 18.05
CA ARG A 461 -11.30 10.17 18.81
C ARG A 461 -9.93 9.49 18.92
N ASP A 462 -9.88 8.16 18.80
CA ASP A 462 -8.67 7.35 18.87
C ASP A 462 -7.98 7.22 17.48
N GLY A 463 -8.59 7.78 16.43
CA GLY A 463 -8.11 7.71 15.05
C GLY A 463 -8.49 6.42 14.32
N ARG A 464 -9.40 5.60 14.86
CA ARG A 464 -9.97 4.46 14.14
C ARG A 464 -11.00 4.95 13.15
N VAL A 465 -11.06 4.29 12.00
CA VAL A 465 -11.90 4.71 10.88
C VAL A 465 -12.95 3.65 10.59
N ARG A 466 -14.20 4.11 10.50
CA ARG A 466 -15.35 3.34 10.02
C ARG A 466 -15.62 3.72 8.57
N TYR A 467 -15.77 2.69 7.75
CA TYR A 467 -16.19 2.79 6.36
C TYR A 467 -17.67 2.39 6.31
N ILE A 468 -18.55 3.34 6.02
CA ILE A 468 -19.99 3.16 6.17
C ILE A 468 -20.66 3.25 4.79
N GLU A 469 -21.40 2.21 4.44
CA GLU A 469 -22.31 2.18 3.30
C GLU A 469 -23.73 2.43 3.79
N VAL A 470 -24.45 3.36 3.16
CA VAL A 470 -25.79 3.77 3.60
C VAL A 470 -26.84 3.32 2.61
N LYS A 471 -27.78 2.49 3.06
CA LYS A 471 -28.91 2.06 2.25
C LYS A 471 -30.22 2.47 2.91
N ALA A 472 -31.04 3.22 2.19
CA ALA A 472 -32.28 3.78 2.72
C ALA A 472 -33.49 3.24 1.97
N ARG A 473 -34.60 3.03 2.69
CA ARG A 473 -35.89 2.63 2.13
C ARG A 473 -37.03 3.45 2.73
N ALA A 474 -38.04 3.74 1.90
CA ALA A 474 -39.25 4.42 2.33
C ALA A 474 -40.07 3.60 3.36
N GLY A 475 -39.97 2.27 3.29
CA GLY A 475 -40.57 1.31 4.23
C GLY A 475 -39.53 0.30 4.74
N VAL A 476 -39.98 -0.90 5.11
CA VAL A 476 -39.12 -2.07 5.35
C VAL A 476 -39.06 -2.92 4.08
N GLY A 477 -37.87 -3.41 3.73
CA GLY A 477 -37.67 -4.18 2.51
C GLY A 477 -36.23 -4.64 2.33
N GLU A 478 -36.01 -5.46 1.30
CA GLU A 478 -34.67 -5.95 0.93
C GLU A 478 -33.71 -4.81 0.59
N VAL A 479 -32.41 -5.03 0.79
CA VAL A 479 -31.39 -4.05 0.41
C VAL A 479 -30.45 -4.70 -0.58
N ALA A 480 -30.12 -3.97 -1.65
CA ALA A 480 -29.16 -4.43 -2.65
C ALA A 480 -27.83 -3.70 -2.45
N LEU A 481 -26.75 -4.46 -2.40
CA LEU A 481 -25.38 -3.95 -2.45
C LEU A 481 -24.81 -4.16 -3.84
N THR A 482 -24.04 -3.20 -4.33
CA THR A 482 -23.26 -3.36 -5.55
C THR A 482 -22.12 -4.35 -5.32
N GLN A 483 -21.53 -4.87 -6.41
CA GLN A 483 -20.37 -5.75 -6.30
C GLN A 483 -19.18 -5.05 -5.64
N ASN A 484 -18.96 -3.77 -5.96
CA ASN A 484 -17.89 -2.97 -5.37
C ASN A 484 -18.07 -2.79 -3.85
N GLU A 485 -19.29 -2.48 -3.40
CA GLU A 485 -19.62 -2.36 -1.97
C GLU A 485 -19.41 -3.68 -1.21
N TRP A 486 -19.92 -4.79 -1.75
CA TRP A 486 -19.80 -6.09 -1.11
C TRP A 486 -18.34 -6.54 -0.98
N PHE A 487 -17.54 -6.35 -2.03
CA PHE A 487 -16.11 -6.67 -2.00
C PHE A 487 -15.34 -5.78 -1.02
N LYS A 488 -15.69 -4.49 -0.90
CA LYS A 488 -15.11 -3.62 0.13
C LYS A 488 -15.50 -4.09 1.53
N ALA A 489 -16.73 -4.53 1.74
CA ALA A 489 -17.17 -5.10 3.01
C ALA A 489 -16.36 -6.35 3.40
N GLN A 490 -16.17 -7.30 2.47
CA GLN A 490 -15.38 -8.52 2.69
C GLN A 490 -13.94 -8.23 3.11
N ARG A 491 -13.38 -7.16 2.54
CA ARG A 491 -11.99 -6.77 2.78
C ARG A 491 -11.81 -6.01 4.09
N LEU A 492 -12.65 -5.01 4.32
CA LEU A 492 -12.52 -4.09 5.46
C LEU A 492 -13.09 -4.71 6.74
N LYS A 493 -13.94 -5.76 6.64
CA LYS A 493 -14.42 -6.60 7.74
C LYS A 493 -14.96 -5.75 8.88
N ASP A 494 -14.32 -5.78 10.04
CA ASP A 494 -14.74 -5.09 11.26
C ASP A 494 -14.66 -3.55 11.17
N ASP A 495 -13.93 -3.02 10.17
CA ASP A 495 -13.89 -1.59 9.89
C ASP A 495 -15.03 -1.15 8.95
N TYR A 496 -15.77 -2.09 8.34
CA TYR A 496 -16.87 -1.82 7.42
C TYR A 496 -18.24 -1.98 8.09
N TYR A 497 -19.13 -1.04 7.81
CA TYR A 497 -20.45 -0.98 8.39
C TYR A 497 -21.50 -0.76 7.30
N LEU A 498 -22.60 -1.51 7.38
CA LEU A 498 -23.80 -1.26 6.60
C LEU A 498 -24.84 -0.56 7.49
N TYR A 499 -25.21 0.65 7.10
CA TYR A 499 -26.23 1.45 7.78
C TYR A 499 -27.51 1.37 6.96
N VAL A 500 -28.50 0.64 7.47
CA VAL A 500 -29.80 0.50 6.82
C VAL A 500 -30.81 1.42 7.49
N VAL A 501 -31.36 2.37 6.75
CA VAL A 501 -32.38 3.29 7.23
C VAL A 501 -33.74 2.90 6.66
N PHE A 502 -34.57 2.26 7.48
CA PHE A 502 -35.96 1.96 7.13
C PHE A 502 -36.89 3.11 7.48
N ASN A 503 -38.04 3.16 6.82
CA ASN A 503 -39.08 4.16 7.07
C ASN A 503 -38.60 5.62 6.92
N ALA A 504 -37.66 5.86 6.00
CA ALA A 504 -36.97 7.15 5.86
C ALA A 504 -37.92 8.35 5.67
N VAL A 505 -39.07 8.14 5.03
CA VAL A 505 -40.03 9.23 4.73
C VAL A 505 -40.96 9.55 5.92
N SER A 506 -41.04 8.67 6.92
CA SER A 506 -41.96 8.84 8.07
C SER A 506 -41.20 8.96 9.38
N SER A 507 -40.74 7.83 9.92
CA SER A 507 -39.95 7.76 11.15
C SER A 507 -38.69 6.94 10.87
N PRO A 508 -37.59 7.62 10.45
CA PRO A 508 -36.37 6.94 10.07
C PRO A 508 -35.85 6.07 11.20
N ARG A 509 -35.63 4.79 10.90
CA ARG A 509 -35.06 3.82 11.82
C ARG A 509 -33.74 3.33 11.27
N LEU A 510 -32.65 3.74 11.92
CA LEU A 510 -31.29 3.29 11.60
C LEU A 510 -31.01 1.92 12.23
N ILE A 511 -30.51 1.00 11.41
CA ILE A 511 -29.98 -0.30 11.81
C ILE A 511 -28.51 -0.34 11.39
N ILE A 512 -27.64 -0.74 12.30
CA ILE A 512 -26.18 -0.74 12.09
C ILE A 512 -25.70 -2.18 12.10
N ILE A 513 -24.98 -2.56 11.05
CA ILE A 513 -24.43 -3.91 10.89
C ILE A 513 -22.93 -3.79 10.65
N GLN A 514 -22.13 -4.14 11.65
CA GLN A 514 -20.67 -4.24 11.52
C GLN A 514 -20.29 -5.54 10.82
N ASN A 515 -19.30 -5.50 9.93
CA ASN A 515 -18.81 -6.66 9.16
C ASN A 515 -19.98 -7.42 8.47
N PRO A 516 -20.74 -6.73 7.59
CA PRO A 516 -21.89 -7.34 6.92
C PRO A 516 -21.49 -8.55 6.05
N ALA A 517 -20.25 -8.61 5.58
CA ALA A 517 -19.72 -9.74 4.81
C ALA A 517 -19.72 -11.08 5.56
N GLU A 518 -19.47 -11.05 6.87
CA GLU A 518 -19.50 -12.23 7.73
C GLU A 518 -20.89 -12.45 8.35
N ARG A 519 -21.61 -11.35 8.61
CA ARG A 519 -22.86 -11.33 9.37
C ARG A 519 -24.13 -11.49 8.54
N LEU A 520 -24.08 -11.23 7.24
CA LEU A 520 -25.20 -11.32 6.32
C LEU A 520 -24.98 -12.43 5.29
N LYS A 521 -26.08 -13.00 4.80
CA LYS A 521 -26.08 -14.01 3.73
C LYS A 521 -26.82 -13.45 2.52
N PRO A 522 -26.17 -12.65 1.67
CA PRO A 522 -26.82 -12.13 0.49
C PRO A 522 -27.05 -13.23 -0.55
N GLN A 523 -28.06 -13.05 -1.38
CA GLN A 523 -28.24 -13.79 -2.63
C GLN A 523 -27.55 -13.01 -3.75
N GLU A 524 -26.53 -13.61 -4.37
CA GLU A 524 -25.88 -13.05 -5.55
C GLU A 524 -26.79 -13.18 -6.77
N LYS A 525 -27.22 -12.04 -7.32
CA LYS A 525 -27.95 -11.99 -8.59
C LYS A 525 -26.99 -11.56 -9.69
N VAL A 526 -26.37 -12.56 -10.33
CA VAL A 526 -25.39 -12.37 -11.41
C VAL A 526 -25.94 -11.53 -12.57
N GLU A 527 -27.24 -11.67 -12.88
CA GLU A 527 -27.90 -10.94 -13.98
C GLU A 527 -27.94 -9.41 -13.79
N VAL A 528 -27.93 -8.94 -12.54
CA VAL A 528 -27.95 -7.50 -12.21
C VAL A 528 -26.68 -7.06 -11.47
N VAL A 529 -25.72 -7.96 -11.28
CA VAL A 529 -24.45 -7.72 -10.58
C VAL A 529 -24.68 -7.13 -9.16
N ARG A 530 -25.68 -7.67 -8.44
CA ARG A 530 -26.01 -7.23 -7.07
C ARG A 530 -26.02 -8.37 -6.06
N TYR A 531 -25.71 -8.01 -4.82
CA TYR A 531 -25.90 -8.86 -3.64
C TYR A 531 -27.15 -8.38 -2.90
N ILE A 532 -28.21 -9.19 -2.92
CA ILE A 532 -29.48 -8.83 -2.25
C ILE A 532 -29.52 -9.43 -0.85
N VAL A 533 -29.71 -8.57 0.14
CA VAL A 533 -29.90 -8.95 1.54
C VAL A 533 -31.38 -8.84 1.89
N ASP A 534 -31.95 -9.97 2.33
CA ASP A 534 -33.34 -10.06 2.79
C ASP A 534 -33.57 -9.21 4.05
N GLU A 535 -34.72 -8.54 4.13
CA GLU A 535 -35.08 -7.70 5.28
C GLU A 535 -35.04 -8.46 6.62
N ARG A 536 -35.35 -9.76 6.63
CA ARG A 536 -35.36 -10.60 7.82
C ARG A 536 -33.96 -10.80 8.38
N GLU A 537 -32.93 -10.84 7.52
CA GLU A 537 -31.54 -10.88 7.95
C GLU A 537 -31.13 -9.55 8.59
N ILE A 538 -31.56 -8.42 8.01
CA ILE A 538 -31.29 -7.07 8.51
C ILE A 538 -31.99 -6.83 9.87
N LEU A 539 -33.26 -7.25 9.98
CA LEU A 539 -34.07 -7.03 11.18
C LEU A 539 -33.57 -7.79 12.41
N LYS A 540 -32.69 -8.80 12.27
CA LYS A 540 -32.01 -9.44 13.40
C LYS A 540 -31.15 -8.47 14.21
N TYR A 541 -30.69 -7.39 13.59
CA TYR A 541 -29.83 -6.37 14.21
C TYR A 541 -30.62 -5.18 14.78
N VAL A 542 -31.96 -5.29 14.79
CA VAL A 542 -32.83 -4.31 15.44
C VAL A 542 -32.66 -4.36 16.94
N GLY A 543 -32.18 -3.26 17.53
CA GLY A 543 -32.10 -3.11 18.98
C GLY A 543 -30.70 -3.02 19.57
N GLY A 544 -29.66 -2.84 18.74
CA GLY A 544 -28.35 -2.35 19.18
C GLY A 544 -27.84 -3.03 20.44
N LYS A 545 -27.69 -4.36 20.40
CA LYS A 545 -26.83 -5.06 21.34
C LYS A 545 -25.84 -5.86 20.52
N ASP A 546 -24.64 -5.31 20.41
CA ASP A 546 -23.44 -6.11 20.36
C ASP A 546 -23.48 -7.03 21.60
N GLU A 547 -23.85 -8.29 21.41
CA GLU A 547 -23.36 -9.36 22.27
C GLU A 547 -22.36 -10.18 21.44
N PRO A 548 -21.15 -10.42 21.96
CA PRO A 548 -20.03 -11.02 21.25
C PRO A 548 -20.27 -12.48 20.85
#